data_AF-A0A4U0Z3N9-F1
#
_entry.id   AF-A0A4U0Z3N9-F1
#
_cell.length_a   1.000
_cell.length_b   1.000
_cell.length_c   1.000
_cell.angle_alpha   90.00
_cell.angle_beta   90.00
_cell.angle_gamma   90.00
#
_symmetry.space_group_name_H-M   'P 1'
#
loop_
_entity.id
_entity.type
_entity.pdbx_description
1 polymer ?
#
loop_
_entity_poly.entity_id
_entity_poly.type
_entity_poly.pdbx_seq_one_letter_code
_entity_poly.pdbx_strand_id
1 'polypeptide(L)' 'MQRKLTERELLHIDAFVTLHYFRSKLEAGQPIDPERLPDKLLEALEEHCAGRDMPLVDGRPHYRAADVLELIIKFS' A
#
# COMPACT_ATOMS: atom_id res chain seq x y z
N MET A 1 -32.91 -8.21 2.93
CA MET A 1 -32.02 -8.74 1.87
C MET A 1 -30.77 -7.89 1.82
N GLN A 2 -29.60 -8.45 2.13
CA GLN A 2 -28.34 -7.73 1.99
C GLN A 2 -27.98 -7.69 0.50
N ARG A 3 -27.91 -6.48 -0.07
CA ARG A 3 -27.52 -6.31 -1.47
C ARG A 3 -26.09 -6.78 -1.63
N LYS A 4 -25.82 -7.64 -2.64
CA LYS A 4 -24.44 -7.94 -3.03
C LYS A 4 -23.84 -6.69 -3.68
N LEU A 5 -22.60 -6.38 -3.30
CA LEU A 5 -21.83 -5.31 -3.93
C LEU A 5 -21.46 -5.72 -5.35
N THR A 6 -21.38 -4.73 -6.24
CA THR A 6 -20.81 -4.91 -7.57
C THR A 6 -19.28 -4.95 -7.50
N GLU A 7 -18.62 -5.54 -8.49
CA GLU A 7 -17.15 -5.56 -8.58
C GLU A 7 -16.56 -4.13 -8.53
N ARG A 8 -17.23 -3.17 -9.18
CA ARG A 8 -16.84 -1.76 -9.15
C ARG A 8 -16.88 -1.16 -7.75
N GLU A 9 -17.88 -1.51 -6.96
CA GLU A 9 -18.01 -1.03 -5.58
C GLU A 9 -16.96 -1.67 -4.67
N LEU A 10 -16.66 -2.95 -4.87
CA LEU A 10 -15.57 -3.63 -4.16
C LEU A 10 -14.22 -2.95 -4.46
N LEU A 11 -13.91 -2.70 -5.73
CA LEU A 11 -12.70 -1.97 -6.13
C LEU A 11 -12.62 -0.56 -5.52
N HIS A 12 -13.76 0.13 -5.44
CA HIS A 12 -13.79 1.48 -4.86
C HIS A 12 -13.56 1.46 -3.34
N ILE A 13 -14.12 0.48 -2.65
CA ILE A 13 -13.90 0.27 -1.21
C ILE A 13 -12.43 -0.09 -0.96
N ASP A 14 -11.87 -1.02 -1.72
CA ASP A 14 -10.46 -1.42 -1.58
C ASP A 14 -9.51 -0.25 -1.80
N ALA A 15 -9.77 0.57 -2.83
CA ALA A 15 -8.99 1.78 -3.07
C ALA A 15 -9.09 2.77 -1.91
N PHE A 16 -10.30 2.97 -1.36
CA PHE A 16 -10.50 3.87 -0.23
C PHE A 16 -9.80 3.38 1.04
N VAL A 17 -9.91 2.09 1.37
CA VAL A 17 -9.23 1.48 2.51
C VAL A 17 -7.72 1.59 2.36
N THR A 18 -7.20 1.31 1.16
CA THR A 18 -5.76 1.41 0.86
C THR A 18 -5.24 2.85 1.03
N LEU A 19 -5.97 3.84 0.51
CA LEU A 19 -5.61 5.26 0.67
C LEU A 19 -5.66 5.71 2.13
N HIS A 20 -6.68 5.29 2.87
CA HIS A 20 -6.80 5.61 4.29
C HIS A 20 -5.65 5.00 5.10
N TYR A 21 -5.28 3.75 4.79
CA TYR A 21 -4.15 3.07 5.40
C TYR A 21 -2.84 3.82 5.14
N PHE A 22 -2.56 4.21 3.89
CA PHE A 22 -1.35 4.99 3.56
C PHE A 22 -1.30 6.33 4.27
N ARG A 23 -2.42 7.06 4.26
CA ARG A 23 -2.50 8.35 4.96
C ARG A 23 -2.17 8.18 6.44
N SER A 24 -2.79 7.20 7.11
CA SER A 24 -2.56 6.93 8.52
C SER A 24 -1.09 6.62 8.82
N LYS A 25 -0.45 5.80 7.98
CA LYS A 25 0.96 5.43 8.15
C LYS A 25 1.92 6.59 7.87
N LEU A 26 1.64 7.39 6.84
CA LEU A 26 2.40 8.60 6.51
C LEU A 26 2.33 9.62 7.67
N GLU A 27 1.13 9.90 8.18
CA GLU A 27 0.93 10.83 9.31
C GLU A 27 1.64 10.35 10.59
N ALA A 28 1.70 9.03 10.80
CA ALA A 28 2.39 8.42 11.94
C ALA A 28 3.90 8.20 11.73
N GLY A 29 4.45 8.47 10.54
CA GLY A 29 5.84 8.14 10.19
C GLY A 29 6.16 6.65 10.27
N GLN A 30 5.15 5.79 10.11
CA GLN A 30 5.28 4.33 10.23
C GLN A 30 5.52 3.66 8.86
N PRO A 31 6.23 2.53 8.84
CA PRO A 31 6.42 1.76 7.62
C PRO A 31 5.11 1.06 7.18
N ILE A 32 5.09 0.70 5.90
CA ILE A 32 3.94 0.11 5.20
C ILE A 32 4.12 -1.40 5.15
N ASP A 33 3.12 -2.12 5.66
CA ASP A 33 3.05 -3.57 5.67
C ASP A 33 2.70 -4.09 4.26
N PRO A 34 3.57 -4.91 3.64
CA PRO A 34 3.32 -5.50 2.32
C PRO A 34 2.01 -6.28 2.24
N GLU A 35 1.59 -6.95 3.32
CA GLU A 35 0.38 -7.79 3.35
C GLU A 35 -0.92 -6.96 3.30
N ARG A 36 -0.81 -5.64 3.47
CA ARG A 36 -1.93 -4.70 3.40
C ARG A 36 -2.06 -4.04 2.02
N LEU A 37 -1.21 -4.41 1.07
CA LEU A 37 -1.15 -3.80 -0.24
C LEU A 37 -1.94 -4.62 -1.28
N PRO A 38 -2.54 -3.96 -2.28
CA PRO A 38 -3.00 -4.65 -3.47
C PRO A 38 -1.81 -5.25 -4.24
N ASP A 39 -1.98 -6.46 -4.78
CA ASP A 39 -0.91 -7.21 -5.49
C ASP A 39 -0.19 -6.38 -6.55
N LYS A 40 -0.93 -5.64 -7.38
CA LYS A 40 -0.33 -4.78 -8.42
C LYS A 40 0.58 -3.69 -7.89
N LEU A 41 0.27 -3.16 -6.71
CA LEU A 41 1.10 -2.15 -6.07
C LEU A 41 2.33 -2.80 -5.42
N LEU A 42 2.16 -4.01 -4.87
CA LEU A 42 3.27 -4.79 -4.32
C LEU A 42 4.31 -5.10 -5.41
N GLU A 43 3.88 -5.63 -6.56
CA GLU A 43 4.75 -5.91 -7.72
C GLU A 43 5.54 -4.66 -8.14
N ALA A 44 4.86 -3.52 -8.29
CA ALA A 44 5.50 -2.27 -8.67
C ALA A 44 6.49 -1.75 -7.60
N LEU A 45 6.22 -2.02 -6.31
CA LEU A 45 7.12 -1.66 -5.21
C LEU A 45 8.35 -2.57 -5.15
N GLU A 46 8.20 -3.87 -5.41
CA GLU A 46 9.33 -4.80 -5.46
C GLU A 46 10.33 -4.40 -6.54
N GLU A 47 9.85 -4.02 -7.72
CA GLU A 47 10.70 -3.50 -8.80
C GLU A 47 11.34 -2.15 -8.44
N HIS A 48 10.57 -1.24 -7.82
CA HIS A 48 11.04 0.11 -7.50
C HIS A 48 12.02 0.16 -6.31
N CYS A 49 11.80 -0.70 -5.32
CA CYS A 49 12.57 -0.75 -4.07
C CYS A 49 13.66 -1.82 -4.09
N ALA A 50 13.89 -2.51 -5.21
CA ALA A 50 14.93 -3.53 -5.34
C ALA A 50 16.29 -2.99 -4.86
N GLY A 51 16.85 -3.61 -3.83
CA GLY A 51 18.14 -3.23 -3.25
C GLY A 51 18.12 -2.00 -2.33
N ARG A 52 16.94 -1.39 -2.04
CA ARG A 52 16.81 -0.37 -1.00
C ARG A 52 16.79 -1.02 0.39
N ASP A 53 17.31 -0.31 1.37
CA ASP A 53 17.27 -0.72 2.78
C ASP A 53 15.83 -0.62 3.33
N MET A 54 15.20 -1.77 3.56
CA MET A 54 13.82 -1.86 4.02
C MET A 54 13.72 -1.92 5.54
N PRO A 55 12.84 -1.13 6.18
CA PRO A 55 12.59 -1.25 7.60
C PRO A 55 12.09 -2.66 7.97
N LEU A 56 12.58 -3.16 9.10
CA LEU A 56 12.12 -4.41 9.69
C LEU A 56 11.15 -4.10 10.84
N VAL A 57 9.94 -4.66 10.79
CA VAL A 57 9.00 -4.66 11.91
C VAL A 57 8.69 -6.10 12.25
N ASP A 58 8.93 -6.47 13.52
CA ASP A 58 8.77 -7.83 14.01
C ASP A 58 9.52 -8.89 13.15
N GLY A 59 10.69 -8.51 12.63
CA GLY A 59 11.52 -9.37 11.79
C GLY A 59 11.07 -9.50 10.32
N ARG A 60 10.01 -8.79 9.89
CA ARG A 60 9.52 -8.81 8.50
C ARG A 60 9.84 -7.49 7.77
N PRO A 61 10.24 -7.55 6.49
CA PRO A 61 10.49 -6.35 5.69
C PRO A 61 9.20 -5.57 5.43
N HIS A 62 9.28 -4.26 5.55
CA HIS A 62 8.20 -3.31 5.26
C HIS A 62 8.70 -2.24 4.29
N TYR A 63 7.79 -1.55 3.60
CA TYR A 63 8.15 -0.44 2.73
C TYR A 63 8.21 0.87 3.51
N ARG A 64 9.13 1.76 3.12
CA ARG A 64 9.10 3.13 3.65
C ARG A 64 7.92 3.85 3.02
N ALA A 65 7.20 4.63 3.82
CA ALA A 65 6.07 5.39 3.32
C ALA A 65 6.47 6.38 2.20
N ALA A 66 7.71 6.87 2.22
CA ALA A 66 8.27 7.72 1.16
C ALA A 66 8.41 6.98 -0.19
N ASP A 67 8.87 5.73 -0.19
CA ASP A 67 9.01 4.93 -1.42
C ASP A 67 7.63 4.64 -2.04
N VAL A 68 6.63 4.37 -1.20
CA VAL A 68 5.25 4.17 -1.63
C VAL A 68 4.66 5.45 -2.23
N LEU A 69 4.92 6.61 -1.63
CA LEU A 69 4.45 7.89 -2.13
C LEU A 69 5.11 8.26 -3.48
N GLU A 70 6.43 8.06 -3.59
CA GLU A 70 7.19 8.29 -4.83
C GLU A 70 6.59 7.47 -5.98
N LEU A 71 6.29 6.20 -5.71
CA LEU A 71 5.68 5.31 -6.70
C LEU A 71 4.27 5.76 -7.10
N ILE A 72 3.42 6.14 -6.14
CA ILE A 72 2.06 6.61 -6.43
C ILE A 72 2.08 7.86 -7.31
N ILE A 73 2.98 8.82 -7.03
CA ILE A 73 3.15 10.04 -7.84
C ILE A 73 3.65 9.70 -9.25
N LYS A 74 4.52 8.70 -9.40
CA LYS A 74 5.02 8.28 -10.71
C LYS A 74 3.93 7.70 -11.62
N PHE A 75 2.88 7.12 -11.05
CA PHE A 75 1.75 6.54 -11.80
C PHE A 75 0.54 7.47 -11.96
N SER A 76 0.57 8.67 -11.38
CA SER A 76 -0.47 9.71 -11.55
C SER A 76 -0.15 10.66 -12.70
#